data_AF-A0A9P3GB03-F1
#
_entry.id   AF-A0A9P3GB03-F1
#
_cell.length_a   1.000
_cell.length_b   1.000
_cell.length_c   1.000
_cell.angle_alpha   90.00
_cell.angle_beta   90.00
_cell.angle_gamma   90.00
#
_symmetry.space_group_name_H-M   'P 1'
#
loop_
_entity.id
_entity.type
_entity.pdbx_description
1 polymer ?
#
loop_
_entity_poly.entity_id
_entity_poly.type
_entity_poly.pdbx_seq_one_letter_code
_entity_poly.pdbx_strand_id
1 'polypeptide(L)'
;MVQVDRKPSLYDVLGLTPTAPPEAVRKAYKRILLETHPDKVPLDATDEEKVAAEQRFREVYQAFEILGDPAKRRVYDNGLNYLRGRTRMEEMQAKLAREREEWDRQCKARQEERLAAMQSRMRARQEAEATRREELRREYDDAERPLEDKRHALREELRRIQEREREILGRTQAKLQEKIATLQEVVKLKRAESIRSMRSARSVQSARRTLCAPSRRESTASILLKAHEMLRADELLRALRAANPELEARRQAALQRKSQRSSMCDTVSIVSKTFEVGV
;
A
#
# COMPACT_ATOMS: atom_id res chain seq x y z
N MET A 1 -9.35 21.89 56.14
CA MET A 1 -8.43 23.01 56.44
C MET A 1 -7.03 22.41 56.56
N VAL A 2 -6.21 22.52 55.53
CA VAL A 2 -4.82 22.05 55.58
C VAL A 2 -4.07 23.02 56.49
N GLN A 3 -3.66 22.57 57.68
CA GLN A 3 -2.70 23.30 58.50
C GLN A 3 -1.40 23.30 57.71
N VAL A 4 -1.14 24.39 57.01
CA VAL A 4 0.19 24.65 56.45
C VAL A 4 1.06 24.90 57.67
N ASP A 5 1.93 23.96 58.00
CA ASP A 5 2.96 24.08 59.05
C ASP A 5 3.93 25.21 58.69
N ARG A 6 3.45 26.43 58.83
CA ARG A 6 4.24 27.63 58.64
C ARG A 6 5.10 27.73 59.89
N LYS A 7 6.42 27.60 59.72
CA LYS A 7 7.37 27.86 60.81
C LYS A 7 6.99 29.20 61.46
N PRO A 8 6.72 29.23 62.78
CA PRO A 8 6.28 30.45 63.44
C PRO A 8 7.33 31.54 63.24
N SER A 9 6.90 32.75 62.88
CA SER A 9 7.83 33.88 62.83
C SER A 9 8.31 34.22 64.25
N LEU A 10 9.44 34.89 64.38
CA LEU A 10 9.97 35.30 65.69
C LEU A 10 8.97 36.20 66.44
N TYR A 11 8.12 36.92 65.69
CA TYR A 11 7.02 37.69 66.22
C TYR A 11 5.89 36.81 66.76
N ASP A 12 5.57 35.70 66.06
CA ASP A 12 4.54 34.74 66.50
C ASP A 12 4.98 34.00 67.77
N VAL A 13 6.28 33.69 67.92
CA VAL A 13 6.84 33.06 69.14
C VAL A 13 6.68 33.96 70.38
N LEU A 14 6.79 35.28 70.22
CA LEU A 14 6.57 36.24 71.31
C LEU A 14 5.10 36.72 71.41
N GLY A 15 4.23 36.31 70.47
CA GLY A 15 2.84 36.74 70.39
C GLY A 15 2.69 38.24 70.10
N LEU A 16 3.60 38.82 69.31
CA LEU A 16 3.63 40.25 68.97
C LEU A 16 3.36 40.47 67.48
N THR A 17 2.89 41.66 67.13
CA THR A 17 2.84 42.08 65.74
C THR A 17 4.20 42.62 65.28
N PRO A 18 4.54 42.53 63.98
CA PRO A 18 5.78 43.12 63.44
C PRO A 18 5.91 44.64 63.70
N THR A 19 4.79 45.32 63.96
CA THR A 19 4.69 46.75 64.28
C THR A 19 4.92 47.09 65.75
N ALA A 20 5.15 46.11 66.63
CA ALA A 20 5.26 46.33 68.07
C ALA A 20 6.51 47.16 68.47
N PRO A 21 6.39 48.08 69.44
CA PRO A 21 7.54 48.86 69.92
C PRO A 21 8.56 47.97 70.66
N PRO A 22 9.84 48.36 70.74
CA PRO A 22 10.88 47.56 71.40
C PRO A 22 10.60 47.30 72.89
N GLU A 23 9.86 48.19 73.55
CA GLU A 23 9.41 48.00 74.94
C GLU A 23 8.41 46.84 75.08
N ALA A 24 7.53 46.66 74.09
CA ALA A 24 6.58 45.55 74.07
C ALA A 24 7.30 44.21 73.88
N VAL A 25 8.39 44.16 73.10
CA VAL A 25 9.25 42.98 72.94
C VAL A 25 9.87 42.57 74.29
N ARG A 26 10.42 43.54 75.03
CA ARG A 26 11.01 43.30 76.36
C ARG A 26 9.95 42.85 77.38
N LYS A 27 8.76 43.43 77.35
CA LYS A 27 7.65 43.06 78.24
C LYS A 27 7.11 41.66 77.95
N ALA A 28 6.93 41.32 76.68
CA ALA A 28 6.48 39.99 76.25
C ALA A 28 7.50 38.91 76.59
N TYR A 29 8.79 39.17 76.35
CA TYR A 29 9.86 38.27 76.76
C TYR A 29 9.84 38.00 78.26
N LYS A 30 9.78 39.05 79.11
CA LYS A 30 9.72 38.88 80.57
C LYS A 30 8.50 38.06 81.03
N ARG A 31 7.34 38.28 80.42
CA ARG A 31 6.12 37.50 80.72
C ARG A 31 6.30 36.03 80.40
N ILE A 32 6.70 35.73 79.16
CA ILE A 32 6.84 34.35 78.69
C ILE A 32 7.99 33.63 79.41
N LEU A 33 9.09 34.33 79.70
CA LEU A 33 10.21 33.81 80.47
C LEU A 33 9.78 33.36 81.87
N LEU A 34 8.91 34.13 82.54
CA LEU A 34 8.37 33.77 83.85
C LEU A 34 7.35 32.63 83.80
N GLU A 35 6.80 32.32 82.63
CA GLU A 35 5.87 31.20 82.40
C GLU A 35 6.61 29.92 82.01
N THR A 36 7.74 30.03 81.28
CA THR A 36 8.53 28.90 80.77
C THR A 36 9.81 28.61 81.56
N HIS A 37 10.05 29.32 82.67
CA HIS A 37 11.23 29.09 83.50
C HIS A 37 11.24 27.66 84.07
N PRO A 38 12.36 26.91 84.00
CA PRO A 38 12.44 25.53 84.48
C PRO A 38 12.14 25.38 85.98
N ASP A 39 12.38 26.44 86.77
CA ASP A 39 12.08 26.49 88.22
C ASP A 39 10.57 26.57 88.54
N LYS A 40 9.72 26.94 87.58
CA LYS A 40 8.26 26.95 87.74
C LYS A 40 7.58 25.67 87.26
N VAL A 41 8.35 24.73 86.70
CA VAL A 41 7.84 23.43 86.32
C VAL A 41 7.69 22.60 87.61
N PRO A 42 6.48 22.10 87.94
CA PRO A 42 6.28 21.34 89.16
C PRO A 42 7.20 20.09 89.20
N LEU A 43 7.68 19.72 90.39
CA LEU A 43 8.56 18.57 90.59
C LEU A 43 7.93 17.24 90.10
N ASP A 44 6.61 17.18 90.10
CA ASP A 44 5.79 16.04 89.63
C ASP A 44 5.51 16.06 88.10
N ALA A 45 6.07 17.03 87.37
CA ALA A 45 5.88 17.13 85.92
C ALA A 45 6.57 15.98 85.18
N THR A 46 5.90 15.52 84.13
CA THR A 46 6.43 14.47 83.23
C THR A 46 7.68 14.95 82.49
N ASP A 47 8.55 14.01 82.11
CA ASP A 47 9.78 14.34 81.36
C ASP A 47 9.47 15.07 80.04
N GLU A 48 8.33 14.78 79.42
CA GLU A 48 7.85 15.44 78.21
C GLU A 48 7.53 16.94 78.42
N GLU A 49 6.94 17.30 79.56
CA GLU A 49 6.61 18.68 79.90
C GLU A 49 7.86 19.51 80.20
N LYS A 50 8.87 18.90 80.84
CA LYS A 50 10.18 19.52 81.09
C LYS A 50 10.89 19.82 79.77
N VAL A 51 10.92 18.86 78.85
CA VAL A 51 11.51 19.02 77.51
C VAL A 51 10.77 20.07 76.70
N ALA A 52 9.43 20.09 76.73
CA ALA A 52 8.62 21.08 76.02
C ALA A 52 8.81 22.51 76.57
N ALA A 53 8.92 22.66 77.90
CA ALA A 53 9.21 23.95 78.54
C ALA A 53 10.59 24.47 78.16
N GLU A 54 11.61 23.60 78.16
CA GLU A 54 12.97 23.95 77.76
C GLU A 54 13.05 24.34 76.27
N GLN A 55 12.34 23.62 75.40
CA GLN A 55 12.29 23.93 73.98
C GLN A 55 11.63 25.29 73.72
N ARG A 56 10.47 25.57 74.34
CA ARG A 56 9.82 26.89 74.25
C ARG A 56 10.67 28.00 74.81
N PHE A 57 11.39 27.74 75.91
CA PHE A 57 12.34 28.69 76.49
C PHE A 57 13.45 29.06 75.50
N ARG A 58 14.05 28.06 74.83
CA ARG A 58 15.08 28.27 73.80
C ARG A 58 14.53 29.06 72.61
N GLU A 59 13.32 28.75 72.14
CA GLU A 59 12.66 29.46 71.02
C GLU A 59 12.38 30.93 71.36
N VAL A 60 11.87 31.19 72.57
CA VAL A 60 11.58 32.54 73.08
C VAL A 60 12.86 33.36 73.28
N TYR A 61 13.93 32.72 73.77
CA TYR A 61 15.24 33.35 73.92
C TYR A 61 15.83 33.75 72.56
N GLN A 62 15.80 32.86 71.57
CA GLN A 62 16.25 33.15 70.20
C GLN A 62 15.45 34.29 69.56
N ALA A 63 14.12 34.31 69.77
CA ALA A 63 13.27 35.40 69.31
C ALA A 63 13.65 36.75 69.94
N PHE A 64 13.92 36.77 71.25
CA PHE A 64 14.36 37.98 71.95
C PHE A 64 15.75 38.43 71.54
N GLU A 65 16.68 37.51 71.27
CA GLU A 65 18.04 37.84 70.84
C GLU A 65 18.06 38.62 69.52
N ILE A 66 17.16 38.28 68.60
CA ILE A 66 17.06 38.91 67.27
C ILE A 66 16.17 40.15 67.31
N LEU A 67 15.03 40.11 68.03
CA LEU A 67 14.06 41.21 68.05
C LEU A 67 14.38 42.29 69.10
N GLY A 68 15.21 41.97 70.09
CA GLY A 68 15.60 42.88 71.17
C GLY A 68 16.68 43.89 70.77
N ASP A 69 17.52 43.55 69.78
CA ASP A 69 18.51 44.46 69.19
C ASP A 69 17.93 45.15 67.95
N PRO A 70 17.86 46.49 67.90
CA PRO A 70 17.33 47.21 66.75
C PRO A 70 18.08 46.93 65.44
N ALA A 71 19.39 46.63 65.49
CA ALA A 71 20.16 46.29 64.30
C ALA A 71 19.76 44.91 63.74
N LYS A 72 19.71 43.89 64.60
CA LYS A 72 19.30 42.52 64.23
C LYS A 72 17.83 42.48 63.78
N ARG A 73 16.94 43.22 64.44
CA ARG A 73 15.53 43.35 64.08
C ARG A 73 15.36 43.93 62.67
N ARG A 74 16.10 44.99 62.35
CA ARG A 74 16.05 45.61 61.01
C ARG A 74 16.48 44.62 59.91
N VAL A 75 17.51 43.82 60.17
CA VAL A 75 17.97 42.78 59.23
C VAL A 75 16.89 41.71 59.04
N TYR A 76 16.27 41.24 60.13
CA TYR A 76 15.18 40.27 60.08
C TYR A 76 13.96 40.79 59.30
N ASP A 77 13.52 42.02 59.60
CA ASP A 77 12.37 42.65 58.94
C ASP A 77 12.64 42.89 57.44
N ASN A 78 13.85 43.31 57.08
CA ASN A 78 14.28 43.45 55.69
C ASN A 78 14.26 42.11 54.94
N GLY A 79 14.76 41.04 55.57
CA GLY A 79 14.71 39.69 55.01
C GLY A 79 13.27 39.20 54.80
N LEU A 80 12.38 39.47 55.76
CA LEU A 80 10.97 39.09 55.68
C LEU A 80 10.24 39.85 54.56
N ASN A 81 10.53 41.14 54.38
CA ASN A 81 9.99 41.95 53.28
C ASN A 81 10.52 41.51 51.92
N TYR A 82 11.80 41.15 51.83
CA TYR A 82 12.39 40.60 50.61
C TYR A 82 11.73 39.27 50.21
N LEU A 83 11.55 38.35 51.15
CA LEU A 83 10.87 37.08 50.92
C LEU A 83 9.41 37.29 50.49
N ARG A 84 8.69 38.21 51.13
CA ARG A 84 7.30 38.55 50.77
C ARG A 84 7.20 39.22 49.39
N GLY A 85 8.16 40.07 49.05
CA GLY A 85 8.26 40.69 47.73
C GLY A 85 8.55 39.66 46.63
N ARG A 86 9.45 38.72 46.92
CA ARG A 86 9.78 37.60 46.02
C ARG A 86 8.57 36.71 45.75
N THR A 87 7.84 36.26 46.77
CA THR A 87 6.64 35.43 46.57
C THR A 87 5.57 36.16 45.77
N ARG A 88 5.38 37.47 46.01
CA ARG A 88 4.43 38.29 45.23
C ARG A 88 4.84 38.39 43.75
N MET A 89 6.14 38.50 43.47
CA MET A 89 6.66 38.51 42.10
C MET A 89 6.54 37.13 41.43
N GLU A 90 6.83 36.05 42.15
CA GLU A 90 6.64 34.68 41.67
C GLU A 90 5.16 34.39 41.36
N GLU A 91 4.24 34.83 42.23
CA GLU A 91 2.79 34.74 41.98
C GLU A 91 2.37 35.56 40.76
N MET A 92 2.91 36.77 40.58
CA MET A 92 2.61 37.62 39.43
C MET A 92 3.16 37.00 38.13
N GLN A 93 4.36 36.45 38.15
CA GLN A 93 4.93 35.71 37.02
C GLN A 93 4.11 34.47 36.69
N ALA A 94 3.65 33.73 37.72
CA ALA A 94 2.77 32.58 37.53
C ALA A 94 1.42 32.96 36.92
N LYS A 95 0.84 34.11 37.31
CA LYS A 95 -0.38 34.64 36.67
C LYS A 95 -0.14 34.95 35.19
N LEU A 96 0.91 35.70 34.89
CA LEU A 96 1.26 36.03 33.51
C LEU A 96 1.61 34.80 32.66
N ALA A 97 2.18 33.77 33.26
CA ALA A 97 2.44 32.50 32.59
C ALA A 97 1.13 31.78 32.25
N ARG A 98 0.17 31.72 33.19
CA ARG A 98 -1.16 31.15 32.94
C ARG A 98 -1.91 31.90 31.84
N GLU A 99 -1.90 33.24 31.90
CA GLU A 99 -2.53 34.08 30.88
C GLU A 99 -1.90 33.88 29.49
N ARG A 100 -0.57 33.74 29.42
CA ARG A 100 0.12 33.41 28.15
C ARG A 100 -0.24 32.03 27.64
N GLU A 101 -0.23 31.01 28.49
CA GLU A 101 -0.63 29.66 28.10
C GLU A 101 -2.09 29.61 27.63
N GLU A 102 -2.98 30.34 28.29
CA GLU A 102 -4.38 30.46 27.86
C GLU A 102 -4.50 31.15 26.51
N TRP A 103 -3.76 32.24 26.28
CA TRP A 103 -3.71 32.90 24.99
C TRP A 103 -3.16 31.97 23.90
N ASP A 104 -2.08 31.23 24.16
CA ASP A 104 -1.51 30.24 23.25
C ASP A 104 -2.50 29.11 22.94
N ARG A 105 -3.21 28.60 23.95
CA ARG A 105 -4.27 27.60 23.77
C ARG A 105 -5.40 28.13 22.88
N GLN A 106 -5.82 29.38 23.09
CA GLN A 106 -6.84 30.02 22.25
C GLN A 106 -6.38 30.19 20.80
N CYS A 107 -5.12 30.62 20.59
CA CYS A 107 -4.54 30.74 19.25
C CYS A 107 -4.48 29.39 18.53
N LYS A 108 -4.04 28.33 19.21
CA LYS A 108 -4.02 26.97 18.65
C LYS A 108 -5.42 26.46 18.33
N ALA A 109 -6.38 26.64 19.24
CA ALA A 109 -7.77 26.23 19.02
C ALA A 109 -8.37 26.91 17.78
N ARG A 110 -8.13 28.23 17.60
CA ARG A 110 -8.58 28.95 16.39
C ARG A 110 -7.92 28.44 15.12
N GLN A 111 -6.63 28.10 15.18
CA GLN A 111 -5.92 27.53 14.04
C GLN A 111 -6.46 26.15 13.67
N GLU A 112 -6.67 25.29 14.67
CA GLU A 112 -7.25 23.96 14.51
C GLU A 112 -8.68 24.03 13.96
N GLU A 113 -9.50 24.95 14.45
CA GLU A 113 -10.85 25.19 13.93
C GLU A 113 -10.83 25.62 12.46
N ARG A 114 -9.91 26.53 12.07
CA ARG A 114 -9.73 26.92 10.67
C ARG A 114 -9.30 25.74 9.79
N LEU A 115 -8.37 24.92 10.26
CA LEU A 115 -7.92 23.73 9.54
C LEU A 115 -9.04 22.69 9.43
N ALA A 116 -9.80 22.47 10.51
CA ALA A 116 -10.94 21.57 10.53
C ALA A 116 -12.06 22.04 9.58
N ALA A 117 -12.35 23.34 9.56
CA ALA A 117 -13.30 23.93 8.61
C ALA A 117 -12.83 23.82 7.15
N MET A 118 -11.52 23.97 6.90
CA MET A 118 -10.96 23.73 5.56
C MET A 118 -11.08 22.25 5.18
N GLN A 119 -10.75 21.33 6.09
CA GLN A 119 -10.85 19.89 5.85
C GLN A 119 -12.29 19.42 5.63
N SER A 120 -13.26 19.93 6.41
CA SER A 120 -14.68 19.59 6.24
C SER A 120 -15.21 20.06 4.90
N ARG A 121 -14.85 21.26 4.45
CA ARG A 121 -15.16 21.76 3.11
C ARG A 121 -14.57 20.89 2.00
N MET A 122 -13.30 20.50 2.15
CA MET A 122 -12.64 19.63 1.16
C MET A 122 -13.30 18.24 1.10
N ARG A 123 -13.63 17.64 2.25
CA ARG A 123 -14.34 16.36 2.31
C ARG A 123 -15.73 16.44 1.71
N ALA A 124 -16.52 17.46 2.06
CA ALA A 124 -17.84 17.67 1.50
C ALA A 124 -17.79 17.83 -0.03
N ARG A 125 -16.75 18.52 -0.55
CA ARG A 125 -16.52 18.62 -1.99
C ARG A 125 -16.19 17.25 -2.61
N GLN A 126 -15.33 16.46 -1.98
CA GLN A 126 -15.00 15.11 -2.47
C GLN A 126 -16.22 14.19 -2.47
N GLU A 127 -17.06 14.26 -1.44
CA GLU A 127 -18.32 13.51 -1.36
C GLU A 127 -19.31 13.96 -2.44
N ALA A 128 -19.43 15.26 -2.68
CA ALA A 128 -20.25 15.79 -3.77
C ALA A 128 -19.73 15.36 -5.16
N GLU A 129 -18.42 15.34 -5.36
CA GLU A 129 -17.81 14.85 -6.61
C GLU A 129 -17.98 13.34 -6.76
N ALA A 130 -17.88 12.57 -5.66
CA ALA A 130 -18.09 11.12 -5.67
C ALA A 130 -19.54 10.76 -5.99
N THR A 131 -20.50 11.41 -5.34
CA THR A 131 -21.94 11.25 -5.64
C THR A 131 -22.23 11.60 -7.09
N ARG A 132 -21.70 12.73 -7.58
CA ARG A 132 -21.87 13.11 -9.00
C ARG A 132 -21.27 12.09 -9.97
N ARG A 133 -20.13 11.52 -9.63
CA ARG A 133 -19.48 10.45 -10.41
C ARG A 133 -20.32 9.17 -10.41
N GLU A 134 -20.91 8.80 -9.29
CA GLU A 134 -21.80 7.64 -9.19
C GLU A 134 -23.10 7.85 -9.97
N GLU A 135 -23.69 9.05 -9.92
CA GLU A 135 -24.84 9.43 -10.75
C GLU A 135 -24.52 9.28 -12.23
N LEU A 136 -23.41 9.87 -12.68
CA LEU A 136 -22.95 9.74 -14.06
C LEU A 136 -22.78 8.27 -14.43
N ARG A 137 -22.14 7.45 -13.57
CA ARG A 137 -21.99 6.02 -13.82
C ARG A 137 -23.34 5.34 -14.01
N ARG A 138 -24.34 5.65 -13.17
CA ARG A 138 -25.70 5.09 -13.30
C ARG A 138 -26.36 5.52 -14.60
N GLU A 139 -26.25 6.79 -14.99
CA GLU A 139 -26.76 7.29 -16.26
C GLU A 139 -26.12 6.56 -17.45
N TYR A 140 -24.79 6.35 -17.42
CA TYR A 140 -24.08 5.57 -18.43
C TYR A 140 -24.55 4.11 -18.47
N ASP A 141 -24.64 3.44 -17.32
CA ASP A 141 -25.09 2.05 -17.23
C ASP A 141 -26.53 1.90 -17.75
N ASP A 142 -27.42 2.83 -17.40
CA ASP A 142 -28.81 2.85 -17.86
C ASP A 142 -28.92 3.09 -19.38
N ALA A 143 -28.03 3.90 -19.96
CA ALA A 143 -27.94 4.11 -21.41
C ALA A 143 -27.33 2.91 -22.15
N GLU A 144 -26.41 2.18 -21.51
CA GLU A 144 -25.72 1.03 -22.09
C GLU A 144 -26.61 -0.22 -22.17
N ARG A 145 -27.43 -0.49 -21.15
CA ARG A 145 -28.36 -1.64 -21.10
C ARG A 145 -29.15 -1.89 -22.38
N PRO A 146 -29.92 -0.94 -22.95
CA PRO A 146 -30.68 -1.19 -24.17
C PRO A 146 -29.79 -1.43 -25.40
N LEU A 147 -28.55 -0.92 -25.40
CA LEU A 147 -27.60 -1.22 -26.47
C LEU A 147 -27.04 -2.64 -26.33
N GLU A 148 -26.80 -3.11 -25.11
CA GLU A 148 -26.42 -4.49 -24.84
C GLU A 148 -27.51 -5.47 -25.25
N ASP A 149 -28.77 -5.17 -24.91
CA ASP A 149 -29.92 -5.97 -25.32
C ASP A 149 -30.02 -6.05 -26.85
N LYS A 150 -29.85 -4.92 -27.55
CA LYS A 150 -29.79 -4.88 -29.02
C LYS A 150 -28.62 -5.70 -29.57
N ARG A 151 -27.43 -5.59 -28.98
CA ARG A 151 -26.26 -6.39 -29.38
C ARG A 151 -26.50 -7.88 -29.16
N HIS A 152 -27.18 -8.26 -28.09
CA HIS A 152 -27.55 -9.64 -27.81
C HIS A 152 -28.57 -10.15 -28.84
N ALA A 153 -29.64 -9.38 -29.09
CA ALA A 153 -30.64 -9.71 -30.11
C ALA A 153 -30.00 -9.91 -31.49
N LEU A 154 -29.11 -9.01 -31.92
CA LEU A 154 -28.38 -9.13 -33.18
C LEU A 154 -27.49 -10.38 -33.23
N ARG A 155 -26.83 -10.74 -32.11
CA ARG A 155 -26.05 -11.98 -32.01
C ARG A 155 -26.92 -13.22 -32.15
N GLU A 156 -28.10 -13.23 -31.52
CA GLU A 156 -29.06 -14.33 -31.67
C GLU A 156 -29.61 -14.44 -33.09
N GLU A 157 -29.92 -13.32 -33.73
CA GLU A 157 -30.34 -13.29 -35.13
C GLU A 157 -29.25 -13.85 -36.04
N LEU A 158 -28.00 -13.44 -35.85
CA LEU A 158 -26.86 -13.97 -36.59
C LEU A 158 -26.73 -15.48 -36.39
N ARG A 159 -26.89 -15.96 -35.15
CA ARG A 159 -26.87 -17.39 -34.84
C ARG A 159 -27.99 -18.14 -35.58
N ARG A 160 -29.21 -17.61 -35.59
CA ARG A 160 -30.35 -18.20 -36.32
C ARG A 160 -30.08 -18.25 -37.82
N ILE A 161 -29.48 -17.20 -38.39
CA ILE A 161 -29.09 -17.17 -39.81
C ILE A 161 -28.06 -18.26 -40.08
N GLN A 162 -27.00 -18.36 -39.28
CA GLN A 162 -25.96 -19.37 -39.43
C GLN A 162 -26.50 -20.80 -39.30
N GLU A 163 -27.44 -21.04 -38.38
CA GLU A 163 -28.12 -22.33 -38.24
C GLU A 163 -28.93 -22.67 -39.50
N ARG A 164 -29.71 -21.72 -40.03
CA ARG A 164 -30.43 -21.89 -41.30
C ARG A 164 -29.49 -22.16 -42.47
N GLU A 165 -28.38 -21.44 -42.56
CA GLU A 165 -27.36 -21.67 -43.59
C GLU A 165 -26.78 -23.08 -43.48
N ARG A 166 -26.42 -23.53 -42.28
CA ARG A 166 -25.94 -24.90 -42.04
C ARG A 166 -26.98 -25.95 -42.43
N GLU A 167 -28.25 -25.73 -42.12
CA GLU A 167 -29.32 -26.63 -42.54
C GLU A 167 -29.46 -26.70 -44.06
N ILE A 168 -29.45 -25.54 -44.73
CA ILE A 168 -29.53 -25.48 -46.20
C ILE A 168 -28.33 -26.19 -46.81
N LEU A 169 -27.12 -25.91 -46.33
CA LEU A 169 -25.89 -26.58 -46.77
C LEU A 169 -25.93 -28.09 -46.50
N GLY A 170 -26.43 -28.52 -45.35
CA GLY A 170 -26.61 -29.93 -45.03
C GLY A 170 -27.60 -30.62 -45.98
N ARG A 171 -28.73 -29.99 -46.27
CA ARG A 171 -29.73 -30.50 -47.23
C ARG A 171 -29.16 -30.59 -48.65
N THR A 172 -28.41 -29.58 -49.10
CA THR A 172 -27.79 -29.62 -50.43
C THR A 172 -26.69 -30.67 -50.53
N GLN A 173 -25.86 -30.82 -49.49
CA GLN A 173 -24.84 -31.87 -49.41
C GLN A 173 -25.46 -33.27 -49.44
N ALA A 174 -26.53 -33.53 -48.68
CA ALA A 174 -27.22 -34.82 -48.68
C ALA A 174 -27.76 -35.17 -50.09
N LYS A 175 -28.44 -34.23 -50.76
CA LYS A 175 -28.90 -34.41 -52.15
C LYS A 175 -27.76 -34.69 -53.13
N LEU A 176 -26.61 -34.03 -52.96
CA LEU A 176 -25.43 -34.28 -53.78
C LEU A 176 -24.86 -35.68 -53.51
N GLN A 177 -24.81 -36.12 -52.26
CA GLN A 177 -24.37 -37.47 -51.90
C GLN A 177 -25.29 -38.55 -52.46
N GLU A 178 -26.61 -38.37 -52.41
CA GLU A 178 -27.58 -39.27 -53.06
C GLU A 178 -27.34 -39.36 -54.58
N LYS A 179 -27.13 -38.22 -55.25
CA LYS A 179 -26.78 -38.19 -56.68
C LYS A 179 -25.46 -38.90 -56.97
N ILE A 180 -24.44 -38.70 -56.15
CA ILE A 180 -23.15 -39.40 -56.29
C ILE A 180 -23.35 -40.91 -56.10
N ALA A 181 -24.11 -41.34 -55.10
CA ALA A 181 -24.39 -42.74 -54.84
C ALA A 181 -25.14 -43.40 -56.02
N THR A 182 -26.19 -42.76 -56.53
CA THR A 182 -26.93 -43.27 -57.71
C THR A 182 -26.03 -43.33 -58.95
N LEU A 183 -25.19 -42.32 -59.20
CA LEU A 183 -24.20 -42.36 -60.29
C LEU A 183 -23.17 -43.48 -60.09
N GLN A 184 -22.70 -43.70 -58.87
CA GLN A 184 -21.79 -44.81 -58.55
C GLN A 184 -22.45 -46.16 -58.82
N GLU A 185 -23.73 -46.35 -58.48
CA GLU A 185 -24.49 -47.56 -58.81
C GLU A 185 -24.64 -47.76 -60.33
N VAL A 186 -24.97 -46.70 -61.08
CA VAL A 186 -25.01 -46.75 -62.55
C VAL A 186 -23.64 -47.15 -63.12
N VAL A 187 -22.55 -46.58 -62.59
CA VAL A 187 -21.18 -46.95 -63.00
C VAL A 187 -20.89 -48.42 -62.66
N LYS A 188 -21.29 -48.92 -61.49
CA LYS A 188 -21.15 -50.34 -61.12
C LYS A 188 -21.91 -51.24 -62.09
N LEU A 189 -23.16 -50.92 -62.42
CA LEU A 189 -23.99 -51.66 -63.37
C LEU A 189 -23.37 -51.67 -64.77
N LYS A 190 -22.97 -50.50 -65.29
CA LYS A 190 -22.27 -50.39 -66.58
C LYS A 190 -20.96 -51.15 -66.61
N ARG A 191 -20.18 -51.13 -65.52
CA ARG A 191 -18.97 -51.96 -65.38
C ARG A 191 -19.33 -53.45 -65.41
N ALA A 192 -20.39 -53.89 -64.73
CA ALA A 192 -20.84 -55.27 -64.75
C ALA A 192 -21.39 -55.71 -66.12
N GLU A 193 -22.08 -54.85 -66.85
CA GLU A 193 -22.50 -55.06 -68.24
C GLU A 193 -21.28 -55.14 -69.17
N SER A 194 -20.31 -54.23 -69.02
CA SER A 194 -19.06 -54.27 -69.77
C SER A 194 -18.26 -55.53 -69.46
N ILE A 195 -18.18 -55.98 -68.21
CA ILE A 195 -17.58 -57.26 -67.84
C ILE A 195 -18.36 -58.43 -68.45
N ARG A 196 -19.70 -58.40 -68.45
CA ARG A 196 -20.54 -59.41 -69.13
C ARG A 196 -20.29 -59.45 -70.63
N SER A 197 -20.22 -58.28 -71.28
CA SER A 197 -19.88 -58.11 -72.71
C SER A 197 -18.44 -58.53 -73.01
N MET A 198 -17.48 -58.22 -72.14
CA MET A 198 -16.10 -58.69 -72.26
C MET A 198 -15.96 -60.19 -71.98
N ARG A 199 -16.81 -60.81 -71.14
CA ARG A 199 -16.83 -62.25 -70.91
C ARG A 199 -17.47 -63.00 -72.08
N SER A 200 -18.54 -62.47 -72.68
CA SER A 200 -19.05 -63.00 -73.95
C SER A 200 -18.02 -62.82 -75.07
N ALA A 201 -17.38 -61.66 -75.18
CA ALA A 201 -16.30 -61.41 -76.14
C ALA A 201 -15.03 -62.24 -75.84
N ARG A 202 -14.64 -62.48 -74.58
CA ARG A 202 -13.54 -63.39 -74.21
C ARG A 202 -13.90 -64.86 -74.37
N SER A 203 -15.16 -65.27 -74.30
CA SER A 203 -15.53 -66.62 -74.75
C SER A 203 -15.24 -66.79 -76.25
N VAL A 204 -15.35 -65.69 -77.02
CA VAL A 204 -15.00 -65.62 -78.46
C VAL A 204 -13.48 -65.40 -78.67
N GLN A 205 -12.78 -64.73 -77.75
CA GLN A 205 -11.39 -64.27 -77.91
C GLN A 205 -10.36 -65.03 -77.06
N SER A 206 -10.75 -65.87 -76.10
CA SER A 206 -9.88 -66.85 -75.42
C SER A 206 -9.44 -67.99 -76.36
N ALA A 207 -10.01 -68.03 -77.57
CA ALA A 207 -9.44 -68.74 -78.71
C ALA A 207 -8.24 -68.01 -79.37
N ARG A 208 -7.91 -66.77 -78.95
CA ARG A 208 -6.86 -65.94 -79.55
C ARG A 208 -6.05 -65.15 -78.51
N ARG A 209 -4.84 -65.66 -78.27
CA ARG A 209 -3.62 -64.96 -77.83
C ARG A 209 -3.26 -65.01 -76.35
N THR A 210 -2.40 -65.97 -76.10
CA THR A 210 -1.23 -65.95 -75.23
C THR A 210 -0.23 -64.81 -75.57
N LEU A 211 0.47 -64.38 -74.51
CA LEU A 211 1.82 -63.79 -74.46
C LEU A 211 1.98 -62.30 -74.86
N CYS A 212 2.30 -61.45 -73.88
CA CYS A 212 3.68 -61.04 -73.58
C CYS A 212 3.71 -60.07 -72.37
N ALA A 213 4.73 -60.16 -71.52
CA ALA A 213 4.98 -59.27 -70.38
C ALA A 213 6.37 -58.63 -70.54
N PRO A 214 6.60 -57.34 -70.20
CA PRO A 214 7.94 -56.74 -70.32
C PRO A 214 8.67 -56.66 -68.97
N SER A 215 9.96 -56.98 -68.98
CA SER A 215 10.89 -56.85 -67.85
C SER A 215 11.44 -55.43 -67.71
N ARG A 216 11.56 -54.94 -66.47
CA ARG A 216 12.09 -53.62 -66.10
C ARG A 216 13.62 -53.58 -66.14
N ARG A 217 14.20 -52.58 -66.83
CA ARG A 217 15.48 -51.95 -66.47
C ARG A 217 15.32 -50.44 -66.67
N GLU A 218 15.57 -49.65 -65.63
CA GLU A 218 15.46 -48.20 -65.72
C GLU A 218 16.50 -47.66 -66.70
N SER A 219 16.02 -47.07 -67.80
CA SER A 219 16.85 -46.44 -68.83
C SER A 219 17.51 -45.18 -68.26
N THR A 220 18.71 -44.85 -68.74
CA THR A 220 19.40 -43.57 -68.47
C THR A 220 18.52 -42.34 -68.72
N ALA A 221 17.52 -42.46 -69.60
CA ALA A 221 16.48 -41.46 -69.82
C ALA A 221 15.63 -41.17 -68.57
N SER A 222 15.37 -42.17 -67.72
CA SER A 222 14.61 -41.99 -66.47
C SER A 222 15.43 -41.28 -65.38
N ILE A 223 16.75 -41.41 -65.40
CA ILE A 223 17.67 -40.70 -64.50
C ILE A 223 17.79 -39.24 -64.93
N LEU A 224 17.90 -38.99 -66.23
CA LEU A 224 17.92 -37.63 -66.79
C LEU A 224 16.59 -36.90 -66.61
N LEU A 225 15.45 -37.60 -66.69
CA LEU A 225 14.13 -37.01 -66.42
C LEU A 225 14.00 -36.59 -64.95
N LYS A 226 14.44 -37.42 -64.00
CA LYS A 226 14.48 -37.07 -62.56
C LYS A 226 15.43 -35.90 -62.29
N ALA A 227 16.59 -35.85 -62.95
CA ALA A 227 17.52 -34.73 -62.81
C ALA A 227 16.92 -33.41 -63.35
N HIS A 228 16.17 -33.47 -64.46
CA HIS A 228 15.47 -32.32 -65.03
C HIS A 228 14.28 -31.87 -64.16
N GLU A 229 13.54 -32.80 -63.55
CA GLU A 229 12.47 -32.48 -62.58
C GLU A 229 13.02 -31.80 -61.32
N MET A 230 14.20 -32.22 -60.84
CA MET A 230 14.90 -31.59 -59.71
C MET A 230 15.36 -30.15 -60.03
N LEU A 231 15.94 -29.91 -61.21
CA LEU A 231 16.34 -28.56 -61.64
C LEU A 231 15.13 -27.62 -61.76
N ARG A 232 13.98 -28.13 -62.22
CA ARG A 232 12.72 -27.38 -62.30
C ARG A 232 12.14 -27.04 -60.93
N ALA A 233 12.33 -27.91 -59.93
CA ALA A 233 11.93 -27.65 -58.55
C ALA A 233 12.76 -26.51 -57.92
N ASP A 234 14.06 -26.44 -58.21
CA ASP A 234 14.92 -25.36 -57.73
C ASP A 234 14.59 -23.99 -58.36
N GLU A 235 14.18 -23.97 -59.62
CA GLU A 235 13.69 -22.76 -60.28
C GLU A 235 12.35 -22.29 -59.69
N LEU A 236 11.43 -23.21 -59.42
CA LEU A 236 10.16 -22.90 -58.75
C LEU A 236 10.38 -22.38 -57.32
N LEU A 237 11.33 -22.95 -56.59
CA LEU A 237 11.70 -22.46 -55.26
C LEU A 237 12.32 -21.05 -55.32
N ARG A 238 13.15 -20.76 -56.32
CA ARG A 238 13.66 -19.38 -56.53
C ARG A 238 12.53 -18.40 -56.86
N ALA A 239 11.60 -18.78 -57.74
CA ALA A 239 10.46 -17.95 -58.09
C ALA A 239 9.53 -17.69 -56.88
N LEU A 240 9.25 -18.71 -56.06
CA LEU A 240 8.45 -18.58 -54.84
C LEU A 240 9.11 -17.69 -53.79
N ARG A 241 10.44 -17.72 -53.67
CA ARG A 241 11.22 -16.82 -52.80
C ARG A 241 11.17 -15.38 -53.28
N ALA A 242 11.29 -15.17 -54.59
CA ALA A 242 11.16 -13.84 -55.20
C ALA A 242 9.75 -13.25 -55.04
N ALA A 243 8.72 -14.10 -55.10
CA ALA A 243 7.33 -13.69 -54.93
C ALA A 243 6.94 -13.36 -53.48
N ASN A 244 7.72 -13.80 -52.46
CA ASN A 244 7.42 -13.60 -51.04
C ASN A 244 8.63 -13.07 -50.24
N PRO A 245 9.04 -11.81 -50.47
CA PRO A 245 10.23 -11.24 -49.84
C PRO A 245 10.12 -11.12 -48.31
N GLU A 246 8.92 -10.88 -47.77
CA GLU A 246 8.72 -10.78 -46.31
C GLU A 246 8.98 -12.10 -45.57
N LEU A 247 8.62 -13.24 -46.17
CA LEU A 247 8.83 -14.56 -45.56
C LEU A 247 10.32 -14.95 -45.61
N GLU A 248 11.03 -14.61 -46.69
CA GLU A 248 12.48 -14.81 -46.78
C GLU A 248 13.25 -13.89 -45.83
N ALA A 249 12.83 -12.63 -45.66
CA ALA A 249 13.42 -11.72 -44.66
C ALA A 249 13.26 -12.27 -43.23
N ARG A 250 12.09 -12.80 -42.87
CA ARG A 250 11.87 -13.47 -41.57
C ARG A 250 12.73 -14.71 -41.39
N ARG A 251 12.90 -15.51 -42.45
CA ARG A 251 13.77 -16.70 -42.44
C ARG A 251 15.25 -16.32 -42.25
N GLN A 252 15.75 -15.31 -42.96
CA GLN A 252 17.12 -14.82 -42.81
C GLN A 252 17.36 -14.25 -41.41
N ALA A 253 16.41 -13.48 -40.87
CA ALA A 253 16.49 -13.00 -39.49
C ALA A 253 16.53 -14.15 -38.47
N ALA A 254 15.78 -15.24 -38.69
CA ALA A 254 15.83 -16.43 -37.84
C ALA A 254 17.18 -17.17 -37.92
N LEU A 255 17.80 -17.24 -39.11
CA LEU A 255 19.13 -17.82 -39.30
C LEU A 255 20.24 -16.96 -38.67
N GLN A 256 20.16 -15.63 -38.83
CA GLN A 256 21.06 -14.69 -38.16
C GLN A 256 20.93 -14.76 -36.64
N ARG A 257 19.71 -14.87 -36.11
CA ARG A 257 19.51 -15.11 -34.67
C ARG A 257 20.12 -16.43 -34.22
N LYS A 258 20.03 -17.50 -35.02
CA LYS A 258 20.69 -18.77 -34.70
C LYS A 258 22.22 -18.67 -34.73
N SER A 259 22.81 -17.96 -35.69
CA SER A 259 24.27 -17.77 -35.74
C SER A 259 24.78 -16.85 -34.62
N GLN A 260 24.03 -15.79 -34.30
CA GLN A 260 24.33 -14.92 -33.15
C GLN A 260 24.20 -15.69 -31.82
N ARG A 261 23.25 -16.61 -31.72
CA ARG A 261 23.11 -17.47 -30.53
C ARG A 261 24.24 -18.49 -30.42
N SER A 262 24.80 -18.98 -31.53
CA SER A 262 26.00 -19.83 -31.48
C SER A 262 27.25 -19.01 -31.15
N SER A 263 27.42 -17.81 -31.72
CA SER A 263 28.56 -16.93 -31.42
C SER A 263 28.53 -16.35 -29.99
N MET A 264 27.35 -16.11 -29.42
CA MET A 264 27.21 -15.75 -28.00
C MET A 264 27.53 -16.93 -27.06
N CYS A 265 27.25 -18.18 -27.45
CA CYS A 265 27.68 -19.35 -26.68
C CYS A 265 29.21 -19.49 -26.66
N ASP A 266 29.89 -19.16 -27.76
CA ASP A 266 31.35 -19.22 -27.83
C ASP A 266 32.04 -18.09 -27.03
N THR A 267 31.46 -16.89 -26.99
CA THR A 267 31.99 -15.75 -26.21
C THR A 267 31.75 -15.86 -24.70
N VAL A 268 30.62 -16.44 -24.26
CA VAL A 268 30.36 -16.70 -22.82
C VAL A 268 31.30 -17.78 -22.25
N SER A 269 31.77 -18.73 -23.07
CA SER A 269 32.81 -19.69 -22.67
C SER A 269 34.19 -19.05 -22.48
N ILE A 270 34.52 -18.00 -23.23
CA ILE A 270 35.83 -17.32 -23.13
C ILE A 270 35.89 -16.42 -21.89
N VAL A 271 34.82 -15.69 -21.57
CA VAL A 271 34.78 -14.78 -20.42
C VAL A 271 34.75 -15.53 -19.08
N SER A 272 34.13 -16.71 -19.03
CA SER A 272 34.08 -17.54 -17.81
C SER A 272 35.46 -18.14 -17.45
N LYS A 273 36.34 -18.36 -18.44
CA LYS A 273 37.69 -18.91 -18.22
C LYS A 273 38.74 -17.87 -17.78
N THR A 274 38.47 -16.58 -17.97
CA THR A 274 39.36 -15.49 -17.56
C THR A 274 39.10 -14.98 -16.14
N PHE A 275 37.97 -15.35 -15.52
CA PHE A 275 37.62 -14.90 -14.16
C PHE A 275 38.09 -15.85 -13.05
N GLU A 276 38.57 -17.06 -13.38
CA GLU A 276 39.09 -18.06 -12.41
C GLU A 276 40.61 -18.00 -12.17
N VAL A 277 41.36 -17.11 -12.81
CA VAL A 277 42.84 -16.99 -12.65
C VAL A 277 43.24 -15.70 -11.91
N GLY A 278 42.30 -15.03 -11.25
CA GLY A 278 42.53 -13.73 -10.60
C GLY A 278 41.80 -13.57 -9.28
N VAL A 279 41.93 -14.54 -8.37
CA VAL A 279 41.72 -14.40 -6.91
C VAL A 279 42.75 -15.27 -6.19
#